data_AF-A0A6M0K4D7-F1
#
_entry.id   AF-A0A6M0K4D7-F1
#
_cell.length_a   1.000
_cell.length_b   1.000
_cell.length_c   1.000
_cell.angle_alpha   90.00
_cell.angle_beta   90.00
_cell.angle_gamma   90.00
#
_symmetry.space_group_name_H-M   'P 1'
#
loop_
_entity.id
_entity.type
_entity.pdbx_description
1 polymer ?
#
loop_
_entity_poly.entity_id
_entity_poly.type
_entity_poly.pdbx_seq_one_letter_code
_entity_poly.pdbx_strand_id
1 'polypeptide(L)'
;MAEQIALRFPDGTKARIKALARDGETQTALILRALDALEGQADKPAPDVDDGYQRQLDALEARVEALEADRSPAQDETASGADYTESARFMALGMQAQGCSPAEIRAALTKVCGKSPSPKHLARTLRRWSGQGESDG
;
A
#
# COMPACT_ATOMS: atom_id res chain seq x y z
N MET A 1 -1.36 7.31 54.47
CA MET A 1 -2.62 6.62 54.12
C MET A 1 -2.30 5.70 52.96
N ALA A 2 -2.72 4.44 52.96
CA ALA A 2 -2.47 3.53 51.85
C ALA A 2 -3.57 3.72 50.81
N GLU A 3 -3.22 4.18 49.61
CA GLU A 3 -4.16 4.30 48.50
C GLU A 3 -4.41 2.91 47.90
N GLN A 4 -5.69 2.57 47.69
CA GLN A 4 -6.08 1.27 47.14
C GLN A 4 -6.67 1.47 45.74
N ILE A 5 -6.03 0.89 44.73
CA ILE A 5 -6.49 0.96 43.34
C ILE A 5 -7.19 -0.37 42.99
N ALA A 6 -8.49 -0.30 42.70
CA ALA A 6 -9.27 -1.43 42.22
C ALA A 6 -9.38 -1.39 40.68
N LEU A 7 -8.73 -2.34 40.00
CA LEU A 7 -8.74 -2.43 38.53
C LEU A 7 -9.55 -3.63 38.04
N ARG A 8 -10.44 -3.39 37.08
CA ARG A 8 -11.13 -4.45 36.34
C ARG A 8 -10.43 -4.63 35.00
N PHE A 9 -10.16 -5.88 34.67
CA PHE A 9 -9.48 -6.25 33.43
C PHE A 9 -10.42 -7.10 32.59
N PRO A 10 -10.59 -6.79 31.30
CA PRO A 10 -11.24 -7.70 30.35
C PRO A 10 -10.48 -9.04 30.26
N ASP A 11 -11.16 -10.08 29.80
CA ASP A 11 -10.58 -11.41 29.62
C ASP A 11 -9.30 -11.36 28.78
N GLY A 12 -8.31 -12.18 29.16
CA GLY A 12 -7.00 -12.22 28.52
C GLY A 12 -6.05 -11.06 28.84
N THR A 13 -6.55 -9.91 29.34
CA THR A 13 -5.70 -8.74 29.64
C THR A 13 -4.72 -9.01 30.77
N LYS A 14 -5.15 -9.73 31.82
CA LYS A 14 -4.24 -10.12 32.93
C LYS A 14 -3.08 -10.99 32.46
N ALA A 15 -3.32 -11.92 31.53
CA ALA A 15 -2.28 -12.77 30.98
C ALA A 15 -1.26 -11.96 30.16
N ARG A 16 -1.75 -11.02 29.35
CA ARG A 16 -0.89 -10.08 28.60
C ARG A 16 -0.06 -9.20 29.52
N ILE A 17 -0.65 -8.68 30.59
CA ILE A 17 0.07 -7.91 31.62
C ILE A 17 1.16 -8.77 32.26
N LYS A 18 0.82 -10.01 32.66
CA LYS A 18 1.79 -10.92 33.28
C LYS A 18 2.94 -11.28 32.35
N ALA A 19 2.72 -11.35 31.04
CA ALA A 19 3.77 -11.58 30.05
C ALA A 19 4.79 -10.42 29.94
N LEU A 20 4.44 -9.23 30.43
CA LEU A 20 5.32 -8.05 30.46
C LEU A 20 6.07 -7.91 31.79
N ALA A 21 5.84 -8.83 32.74
CA ALA A 21 6.49 -8.83 34.03
C ALA A 21 7.92 -9.34 33.92
N ARG A 22 8.82 -8.72 34.68
CA ARG A 22 10.19 -9.21 34.88
C ARG A 22 10.19 -10.43 35.79
N ASP A 23 11.29 -11.18 35.80
CA ASP A 23 11.42 -12.34 36.69
C ASP A 23 11.23 -11.95 38.16
N GLY A 24 10.26 -12.60 38.82
CA GLY A 24 9.89 -12.31 40.22
C GLY A 24 9.07 -11.03 40.43
N GLU A 25 8.72 -10.28 39.37
CA GLU A 25 7.91 -9.06 39.48
C GLU A 25 6.44 -9.42 39.77
N THR A 26 5.89 -8.83 40.83
CA THR A 26 4.45 -8.98 41.13
C THR A 26 3.62 -8.14 40.17
N GLN A 27 2.37 -8.53 39.94
CA GLN A 27 1.46 -7.77 39.07
C GLN A 27 1.27 -6.33 39.56
N THR A 28 1.23 -6.11 40.88
CA THR A 28 1.15 -4.77 41.48
C THR A 28 2.38 -3.94 41.18
N ALA A 29 3.59 -4.52 41.30
CA ALA A 29 4.83 -3.83 40.99
C ALA A 29 4.90 -3.40 39.51
N LEU A 30 4.43 -4.27 38.59
CA LEU A 30 4.32 -3.92 37.18
C LEU A 30 3.37 -2.75 36.95
N ILE A 31 2.18 -2.77 37.57
CA ILE A 31 1.18 -1.71 37.41
C ILE A 31 1.73 -0.38 37.94
N LEU A 32 2.38 -0.37 39.11
CA LEU A 32 2.99 0.84 39.66
C LEU A 32 4.11 1.36 38.75
N ARG A 33 4.99 0.49 38.25
CA ARG A 33 6.02 0.86 37.27
C ARG A 33 5.43 1.46 35.99
N ALA A 34 4.29 0.94 35.53
CA ALA A 34 3.61 1.48 34.36
C ALA A 34 2.99 2.86 34.63
N LEU A 35 2.42 3.07 35.83
CA LEU A 35 1.90 4.37 36.26
C LEU A 35 3.02 5.41 36.37
N ASP A 36 4.15 5.08 36.99
CA ASP A 36 5.32 5.96 37.07
C ASP A 36 5.83 6.36 35.68
N ALA A 37 5.84 5.40 34.74
CA ALA A 37 6.25 5.66 33.36
C ALA A 37 5.27 6.57 32.59
N LEU A 38 3.97 6.51 32.92
CA LEU A 38 2.95 7.38 32.35
C LEU A 38 3.00 8.79 32.95
N GLU A 39 3.23 8.89 34.26
CA GLU A 39 3.41 10.18 34.94
C GLU A 39 4.64 10.91 34.40
N GLY A 40 5.76 10.21 34.21
CA GLY A 40 6.96 10.76 33.56
C GLY A 40 6.80 11.06 32.06
N GLN A 41 5.68 10.68 31.44
CA GLN A 41 5.32 11.06 30.07
C GLN A 41 4.32 12.21 30.03
N ALA A 42 3.53 12.42 31.09
CA ALA A 42 2.54 13.50 31.17
C ALA A 42 3.21 14.90 31.16
N ASP A 43 4.42 15.00 31.71
CA ASP A 43 5.23 16.22 31.70
C ASP A 43 6.14 16.36 30.47
N LYS A 44 6.15 15.37 29.56
CA LYS A 44 6.84 15.56 28.29
C LYS A 44 5.97 16.45 27.42
N PRO A 45 6.44 17.64 27.00
CA PRO A 45 5.76 18.36 25.94
C PRO A 45 5.59 17.38 24.77
N ALA A 46 4.40 17.39 24.16
CA ALA A 46 4.21 16.71 22.89
C ALA A 46 5.42 17.08 22.02
N PRO A 47 6.05 16.11 21.33
CA PRO A 47 7.20 16.43 20.48
C PRO A 47 6.78 17.61 19.62
N ASP A 48 7.51 18.72 19.75
CA ASP A 48 7.31 19.88 18.90
C ASP A 48 7.21 19.31 17.50
N VAL A 49 6.09 19.59 16.82
CA VAL A 49 5.88 19.17 15.45
C VAL A 49 6.90 19.98 14.66
N ASP A 50 8.10 19.42 14.62
CA ASP A 50 9.36 20.09 14.34
C ASP A 50 9.25 20.69 12.94
N ASP A 51 9.87 21.85 12.72
CA ASP A 51 9.93 22.50 11.40
C ASP A 51 10.37 21.52 10.29
N GLY A 52 11.07 20.43 10.67
CA GLY A 52 11.42 19.32 9.80
C GLY A 52 10.22 18.55 9.23
N TYR A 53 9.17 18.29 10.00
CA TYR A 53 7.95 17.63 9.51
C TYR A 53 7.17 18.54 8.57
N GLN A 54 7.09 19.82 8.89
CA GLN A 54 6.42 20.79 8.03
C GLN A 54 7.17 20.94 6.69
N ARG A 55 8.51 21.04 6.72
CA ARG A 55 9.34 21.02 5.49
C ARG A 55 9.20 19.72 4.69
N GLN A 56 9.02 18.58 5.35
CA GLN A 56 8.78 17.30 4.68
C GLN A 56 7.42 17.27 4.00
N LEU A 57 6.38 17.82 4.64
CA LEU A 57 5.05 17.95 4.05
C LEU A 57 5.09 18.88 2.83
N ASP A 58 5.69 20.07 2.95
CA ASP A 58 5.80 21.03 1.84
C ASP A 58 6.59 20.42 0.66
N ALA A 59 7.67 19.68 0.95
CA ALA A 59 8.45 19.00 -0.08
C ALA A 59 7.70 17.83 -0.73
N LEU A 60 6.84 17.14 0.01
CA LEU A 60 5.97 16.09 -0.54
C LEU A 60 4.87 16.69 -1.41
N GLU A 61 4.25 17.77 -0.97
CA GLU A 61 3.20 18.48 -1.71
C GLU A 61 3.72 19.02 -3.04
N ALA A 62 4.88 19.69 -3.04
CA ALA A 62 5.52 20.18 -4.27
C ALA A 62 5.88 19.04 -5.25
N ARG A 63 6.25 17.85 -4.73
CA ARG A 63 6.52 16.68 -5.57
C ARG A 63 5.26 16.10 -6.17
N VAL A 64 4.16 16.06 -5.41
CA VAL A 64 2.85 15.62 -5.93
C VAL A 64 2.37 16.59 -7.00
N GLU A 65 2.45 17.90 -6.75
CA GLU A 65 2.07 18.92 -7.73
C GLU A 65 2.88 18.80 -9.02
N ALA A 66 4.20 18.56 -8.93
CA ALA A 66 5.03 18.32 -10.11
C ALA A 66 4.62 17.05 -10.88
N LEU A 67 4.31 15.96 -10.17
CA LEU A 67 3.85 14.70 -10.76
C LEU A 67 2.45 14.84 -11.39
N GLU A 68 1.59 15.68 -10.81
CA GLU A 68 0.25 15.98 -11.34
C GLU A 68 0.29 16.99 -12.49
N ALA A 69 1.25 17.91 -12.50
CA ALA A 69 1.48 18.83 -13.62
C ALA A 69 2.05 18.11 -14.86
N ASP A 70 2.96 17.14 -14.65
CA ASP A 70 3.41 16.23 -15.72
C ASP A 70 2.31 15.25 -16.15
N ARG A 71 1.26 15.10 -15.32
CA ARG A 71 0.04 14.37 -15.67
C ARG A 71 -0.86 15.26 -16.54
N SER A 72 -0.45 15.43 -17.79
CA SER A 72 -1.24 16.05 -18.86
C SER A 72 -2.69 15.53 -18.86
N PRO A 73 -3.72 16.38 -19.12
CA PRO A 73 -5.15 16.05 -18.96
C PRO A 73 -5.71 15.03 -19.97
N ALA A 74 -4.86 14.23 -20.61
CA ALA A 74 -5.24 13.16 -21.52
C ALA A 74 -5.51 11.81 -20.82
N GLN A 75 -5.49 11.75 -19.48
CA GLN A 75 -5.53 10.47 -18.75
C GLN A 75 -6.90 10.07 -18.16
N ASP A 76 -7.98 10.78 -18.43
CA ASP A 76 -9.29 10.47 -17.84
C ASP A 76 -10.29 9.67 -18.71
N GLU A 77 -9.90 9.18 -19.89
CA GLU A 77 -10.81 8.34 -20.71
C GLU A 77 -10.31 6.94 -21.13
N THR A 78 -9.14 6.48 -20.70
CA THR A 78 -8.70 5.12 -21.07
C THR A 78 -8.09 4.33 -19.92
N ALA A 79 -8.98 3.84 -19.04
CA ALA A 79 -8.73 2.54 -18.45
C ALA A 79 -8.37 1.53 -19.57
N SER A 80 -7.17 0.96 -19.47
CA SER A 80 -6.66 -0.18 -20.26
C SER A 80 -5.89 0.14 -21.56
N GLY A 81 -4.62 0.53 -21.40
CA GLY A 81 -3.65 0.53 -22.51
C GLY A 81 -2.18 0.63 -22.08
N ALA A 82 -1.89 1.44 -21.06
CA ALA A 82 -0.52 1.75 -20.64
C ALA A 82 0.11 0.73 -19.66
N ASP A 83 -0.69 -0.24 -19.21
CA ASP A 83 -0.41 -0.99 -17.98
C ASP A 83 0.38 -2.30 -18.16
N TYR A 84 0.74 -2.63 -19.40
CA TYR A 84 1.53 -3.82 -19.74
C TYR A 84 2.94 -3.40 -20.12
N THR A 85 3.95 -4.08 -19.56
CA THR A 85 5.36 -3.87 -19.92
C THR A 85 5.58 -4.17 -21.40
N GLU A 86 6.56 -3.51 -22.02
CA GLU A 86 6.93 -3.74 -23.42
C GLU A 86 7.24 -5.22 -23.70
N SER A 87 7.96 -5.87 -22.78
CA SER A 87 8.23 -7.31 -22.81
C SER A 87 6.95 -8.17 -22.85
N ALA A 88 5.91 -7.80 -22.09
CA ALA A 88 4.65 -8.53 -22.07
C ALA A 88 3.84 -8.33 -23.37
N ARG A 89 3.91 -7.14 -23.98
CA ARG A 89 3.27 -6.85 -25.27
C ARG A 89 3.92 -7.65 -26.39
N PHE A 90 5.25 -7.66 -26.48
CA PHE A 90 5.98 -8.46 -27.47
C PHE A 90 5.71 -9.95 -27.33
N MET A 91 5.68 -10.47 -26.09
CA MET A 91 5.31 -11.86 -25.84
C MET A 91 3.89 -12.18 -26.34
N ALA A 92 2.89 -11.34 -26.00
CA ALA A 92 1.51 -11.58 -26.40
C ALA A 92 1.31 -11.52 -27.93
N LEU A 93 2.00 -10.59 -28.61
CA LEU A 93 2.02 -10.51 -30.07
C LEU A 93 2.73 -11.71 -30.71
N GLY A 94 3.84 -12.18 -30.12
CA GLY A 94 4.53 -13.38 -30.56
C GLY A 94 3.66 -14.63 -30.45
N MET A 95 2.96 -14.80 -29.33
CA MET A 95 2.00 -15.89 -29.14
C MET A 95 0.83 -15.81 -30.12
N GLN A 96 0.34 -14.60 -30.43
CA GLN A 96 -0.69 -14.41 -31.45
C GLN A 96 -0.19 -14.81 -32.85
N ALA A 97 1.05 -14.45 -33.21
CA ALA A 97 1.66 -14.83 -34.48
C ALA A 97 1.89 -16.35 -34.60
N GLN A 98 2.11 -17.04 -33.47
CA GLN A 98 2.22 -18.50 -33.37
C GLN A 98 0.86 -19.21 -33.41
N GLY A 99 -0.25 -18.48 -33.47
CA GLY A 99 -1.60 -19.05 -33.52
C GLY A 99 -2.13 -19.54 -32.17
N CYS A 100 -1.54 -19.11 -31.04
CA CYS A 100 -2.05 -19.43 -29.72
C CYS A 100 -3.46 -18.87 -29.51
N SER A 101 -4.26 -19.58 -28.72
CA SER A 101 -5.62 -19.18 -28.43
C SER A 101 -5.67 -17.91 -27.55
N PRO A 102 -6.74 -17.11 -27.65
CA PRO A 102 -6.97 -15.96 -26.78
C PRO A 102 -6.90 -16.28 -25.28
N ALA A 103 -7.29 -17.49 -24.88
CA ALA A 103 -7.22 -17.94 -23.48
C ALA A 103 -5.77 -18.13 -23.01
N GLU A 104 -4.91 -18.72 -23.84
CA GLU A 104 -3.50 -18.95 -23.54
C GLU A 104 -2.72 -17.63 -23.46
N ILE A 105 -2.98 -16.70 -24.36
CA ILE A 105 -2.37 -15.36 -24.35
C ILE A 105 -2.73 -14.63 -23.04
N ARG A 106 -3.99 -14.74 -22.59
CA ARG A 106 -4.44 -14.14 -21.32
C ARG A 106 -3.84 -14.83 -20.09
N ALA A 107 -3.69 -16.15 -20.13
CA ALA A 107 -3.04 -16.89 -19.06
C ALA A 107 -1.56 -16.48 -18.93
N ALA A 108 -0.86 -16.34 -20.06
CA ALA A 108 0.52 -15.86 -20.10
C ALA A 108 0.65 -14.42 -19.58
N LEU A 109 -0.25 -13.51 -20.01
CA LEU A 109 -0.27 -12.12 -19.53
C LEU A 109 -0.55 -12.05 -18.02
N THR A 110 -1.50 -12.84 -17.51
CA THR A 110 -1.78 -12.92 -16.07
C THR A 110 -0.56 -13.43 -15.30
N LYS A 111 0.16 -14.42 -15.83
CA LYS A 111 1.35 -14.98 -15.19
C LYS A 111 2.50 -13.96 -15.09
N VAL A 112 2.69 -13.14 -16.12
CA VAL A 112 3.80 -12.18 -16.19
C VAL A 112 3.46 -10.86 -15.51
N CYS A 113 2.22 -10.37 -15.66
CA CYS A 113 1.81 -9.03 -15.23
C CYS A 113 0.84 -9.04 -14.04
N GLY A 114 0.37 -10.21 -13.57
CA GLY A 114 -0.68 -10.32 -12.57
C GLY A 114 -2.08 -9.91 -13.07
N LYS A 115 -2.20 -9.48 -14.33
CA LYS A 115 -3.43 -8.98 -14.95
C LYS A 115 -3.50 -9.37 -16.43
N SER A 116 -4.72 -9.49 -16.96
CA SER A 116 -4.96 -9.73 -18.39
C SER A 116 -6.14 -8.91 -18.91
N PRO A 117 -6.16 -8.53 -20.21
CA PRO A 117 -7.29 -7.85 -20.81
C PRO A 117 -8.54 -8.73 -20.74
N SER A 118 -9.72 -8.11 -20.68
CA SER A 118 -10.97 -8.86 -20.73
C SER A 118 -11.09 -9.59 -22.09
N PRO A 119 -11.77 -10.74 -22.16
CA PRO A 119 -11.82 -11.53 -23.39
C PRO A 119 -12.47 -10.79 -24.56
N LYS A 120 -13.40 -9.85 -24.27
CA LYS A 120 -14.05 -9.01 -25.28
C LYS A 120 -13.12 -7.94 -25.86
N HIS A 121 -12.06 -7.56 -25.13
CA HIS A 121 -11.15 -6.48 -25.54
C HIS A 121 -9.80 -6.98 -26.04
N LEU A 122 -9.43 -8.23 -25.78
CA LEU A 122 -8.10 -8.78 -26.13
C LEU A 122 -7.74 -8.58 -27.60
N ALA A 123 -8.66 -8.87 -28.53
CA ALA A 123 -8.39 -8.72 -29.96
C ALA A 123 -8.12 -7.25 -30.34
N ARG A 124 -8.87 -6.30 -29.77
CA ARG A 124 -8.66 -4.86 -29.96
C ARG A 124 -7.34 -4.41 -29.33
N THR A 125 -7.01 -4.92 -28.14
CA THR A 125 -5.76 -4.63 -27.44
C THR A 125 -4.54 -5.12 -28.22
N LEU A 126 -4.59 -6.35 -28.77
CA LEU A 126 -3.52 -6.91 -29.58
C LEU A 126 -3.32 -6.13 -30.89
N ARG A 127 -4.41 -5.74 -31.58
CA ARG A 127 -4.32 -4.88 -32.78
C ARG A 127 -3.72 -3.51 -32.49
N ARG A 128 -4.03 -2.94 -31.32
CA ARG A 128 -3.43 -1.68 -30.86
C ARG A 128 -1.93 -1.84 -30.60
N TRP A 129 -1.51 -2.96 -30.00
CA TRP A 129 -0.08 -3.22 -29.76
C TRP A 129 0.69 -3.56 -31.04
N SER A 130 0.05 -4.13 -32.05
CA SER A 130 0.68 -4.40 -33.36
C SER A 130 0.76 -3.18 -34.27
N GLY A 131 0.29 -2.00 -33.83
CA GLY A 131 0.27 -0.77 -34.63
C GLY A 131 -0.77 -0.77 -35.76
N GLN A 132 -1.69 -1.74 -35.80
CA GLN A 132 -2.71 -1.87 -36.85
C GLN A 132 -4.00 -1.06 -36.57
N GLY A 133 -3.93 -0.06 -35.69
CA GLY A 133 -5.10 0.71 -35.21
C GLY A 133 -5.00 2.23 -35.36
N GLU A 134 -3.98 2.76 -36.04
CA GLU A 134 -3.80 4.20 -36.29
C GLU A 134 -4.14 4.59 -37.75
N SER A 135 -5.14 3.95 -38.35
CA SER A 135 -5.68 4.37 -39.65
C SER A 135 -7.20 4.25 -39.65
N ASP A 136 -7.84 5.17 -38.93
CA ASP A 136 -9.17 5.71 -39.27
C ASP A 136 -9.41 6.92 -38.37
N GLY A 137 -9.02 8.08 -38.89
CA GLY A 137 -9.35 9.42 -38.42
C GLY A 137 -9.73 10.27 -39.62
#